data_AF-A0A7W8XM10-F1
#
_entry.id   AF-A0A7W8XM10-F1
#
_cell.length_a   1.000
_cell.length_b   1.000
_cell.length_c   1.000
_cell.angle_alpha   90.00
_cell.angle_beta   90.00
_cell.angle_gamma   90.00
#
_symmetry.space_group_name_H-M   'P 1'
#
loop_
_entity.id
_entity.type
_entity.pdbx_description
1 polymer ?
#
loop_
_entity_poly.entity_id
_entity_poly.type
_entity_poly.pdbx_seq_one_letter_code
_entity_poly.pdbx_strand_id
1 'polypeptide(L)' 'MKIRNVIHKGLRRFIDEDDASGLQPAFVPKLRRIISFLQDMEQEEELRTVPSWKAHLLTSDRKGTWSLLSRKTGG' A
#
# COMPACT_ATOMS: atom_id res chain seq x y z
N MET A 1 -7.70 3.92 -8.42
CA MET A 1 -6.64 4.67 -9.16
C MET A 1 -5.69 3.73 -9.88
N LYS A 2 -5.00 4.16 -10.93
CA LYS A 2 -4.01 3.29 -11.62
C LYS A 2 -2.64 3.34 -10.94
N ILE A 3 -2.16 2.21 -10.43
CA ILE A 3 -0.76 2.06 -9.98
C ILE A 3 0.14 2.09 -11.22
N ARG A 4 0.99 3.12 -11.33
CA ARG A 4 1.90 3.30 -12.47
C ARG A 4 3.31 2.82 -12.17
N ASN A 5 3.84 3.22 -11.03
CA ASN A 5 5.23 2.96 -10.64
C ASN A 5 5.31 2.30 -9.26
N VAL A 6 6.11 1.26 -9.15
CA VAL A 6 6.40 0.51 -7.93
C VAL A 6 7.91 0.33 -7.85
N ILE A 7 8.52 0.95 -6.85
CA ILE A 7 9.98 0.96 -6.65
C ILE A 7 10.46 -0.35 -6.02
N HIS A 8 9.64 -0.96 -5.15
CA HIS A 8 9.99 -2.20 -4.46
C HIS A 8 9.78 -3.42 -5.36
N LYS A 9 10.86 -4.15 -5.70
CA LYS A 9 10.83 -5.30 -6.63
C LYS A 9 9.85 -6.41 -6.21
N GLY A 10 9.83 -6.78 -4.92
CA GLY A 10 8.89 -7.78 -4.42
C GLY A 10 7.43 -7.32 -4.46
N LEU A 11 7.17 -6.02 -4.35
CA LEU A 11 5.81 -5.47 -4.44
C LEU A 11 5.35 -5.39 -5.89
N ARG A 12 6.29 -5.07 -6.80
CA ARG A 12 6.06 -5.11 -8.25
C ARG A 12 5.60 -6.52 -8.69
N ARG A 13 6.38 -7.56 -8.35
CA ARG A 13 6.00 -8.96 -8.64
C ARG A 13 4.66 -9.34 -8.03
N PHE A 14 4.41 -8.92 -6.78
CA PHE A 14 3.15 -9.22 -6.13
C PHE A 14 1.94 -8.58 -6.83
N ILE A 15 2.10 -7.37 -7.37
CA ILE A 15 1.03 -6.68 -8.12
C ILE A 15 0.84 -7.29 -9.51
N ASP A 16 1.93 -7.59 -10.21
CA ASP A 16 1.89 -7.98 -11.62
C ASP A 16 1.65 -9.49 -11.82
N GLU A 17 2.18 -10.33 -10.94
CA GLU A 17 2.26 -11.79 -11.10
C GLU A 17 1.58 -12.56 -9.95
N ASP A 18 1.02 -11.87 -8.96
CA ASP A 18 0.53 -12.45 -7.70
C ASP A 18 1.61 -13.21 -6.88
N ASP A 19 2.90 -12.95 -7.17
CA ASP A 19 4.04 -13.59 -6.51
C ASP A 19 4.45 -12.85 -5.23
N ALA A 20 4.18 -13.49 -4.08
CA ALA A 20 4.51 -12.97 -2.75
C ALA A 20 5.90 -13.37 -2.22
N SER A 21 6.72 -14.12 -2.99
CA SER A 21 8.02 -14.64 -2.56
C SER A 21 9.02 -13.56 -2.12
N GLY A 22 8.88 -12.34 -2.66
CA GLY A 22 9.71 -11.18 -2.32
C GLY A 22 9.19 -10.35 -1.14
N LEU A 23 8.19 -10.82 -0.40
CA LEU A 23 7.53 -10.10 0.68
C LEU A 23 7.60 -10.88 2.00
N GLN A 24 7.56 -10.15 3.11
CA GLN A 24 7.40 -10.78 4.43
C GLN A 24 5.99 -11.39 4.54
N PRO A 25 5.83 -12.70 4.83
CA PRO A 25 4.53 -13.39 4.81
C PRO A 25 3.47 -12.72 5.69
N ALA A 26 3.86 -12.20 6.85
CA ALA A 26 2.95 -11.55 7.80
C ALA A 26 2.31 -10.24 7.28
N PHE A 27 2.86 -9.67 6.21
CA PHE A 27 2.33 -8.46 5.56
C PHE A 27 1.53 -8.76 4.30
N VAL A 28 1.64 -9.96 3.70
CA VAL A 28 1.00 -10.30 2.42
C VAL A 28 -0.52 -10.04 2.44
N PRO A 29 -1.30 -10.51 3.45
CA PRO A 29 -2.74 -10.25 3.48
C PRO A 29 -3.08 -8.75 3.55
N LYS A 30 -2.26 -7.97 4.27
CA LYS A 30 -2.46 -6.53 4.41
C LYS A 30 -2.07 -5.78 3.14
N LEU A 31 -0.97 -6.15 2.50
CA LEU A 31 -0.52 -5.56 1.24
C LEU A 31 -1.55 -5.79 0.14
N ARG A 32 -2.14 -7.00 0.06
CA ARG A 32 -3.21 -7.30 -0.89
C ARG A 32 -4.39 -6.34 -0.71
N ARG A 33 -4.88 -6.15 0.52
CA ARG A 33 -5.98 -5.23 0.84
C ARG A 33 -5.65 -3.78 0.47
N ILE A 34 -4.43 -3.32 0.75
CA ILE A 34 -3.99 -1.97 0.39
C ILE A 34 -3.96 -1.81 -1.13
N ILE A 35 -3.37 -2.75 -1.86
CA ILE A 35 -3.27 -2.69 -3.33
C ILE A 35 -4.66 -2.66 -3.97
N SER A 36 -5.57 -3.55 -3.56
CA SER A 36 -6.95 -3.57 -4.08
C SER A 36 -7.65 -2.24 -3.83
N PHE A 37 -7.56 -1.71 -2.61
CA PHE A 37 -8.15 -0.40 -2.29
C PHE A 37 -7.57 0.73 -3.15
N LEU A 38 -6.25 0.78 -3.33
CA LEU A 38 -5.60 1.79 -4.18
C LEU A 38 -6.06 1.69 -5.64
N GLN A 39 -6.33 0.48 -6.13
CA GLN A 39 -6.84 0.24 -7.47
C GLN A 39 -8.30 0.71 -7.63
N ASP A 40 -9.12 0.52 -6.60
CA ASP A 40 -10.55 0.82 -6.63
C ASP A 40 -10.90 2.29 -6.30
N MET A 41 -10.13 2.96 -5.44
CA MET A 41 -10.43 4.32 -4.99
C MET A 41 -10.43 5.35 -6.14
N GLU A 42 -11.28 6.36 -6.06
CA GLU A 42 -11.40 7.45 -7.03
C GLU A 42 -10.50 8.64 -6.68
N GLN A 43 -10.41 8.97 -5.39
CA GLN A 43 -9.65 10.11 -4.87
C GLN A 43 -8.78 9.74 -3.66
N GLU A 44 -7.69 10.49 -3.44
CA GLU A 44 -6.69 10.15 -2.44
C GLU A 44 -7.19 10.31 -0.99
N GLU A 45 -8.16 11.19 -0.76
CA GLU A 45 -8.79 11.42 0.54
C GLU A 45 -9.46 10.17 1.10
N GLU A 46 -9.86 9.24 0.23
CA GLU A 46 -10.46 7.96 0.63
C GLU A 46 -9.51 7.13 1.50
N LEU A 47 -8.19 7.33 1.40
CA LEU A 47 -7.21 6.66 2.27
C LEU A 47 -7.47 6.91 3.76
N ARG A 48 -8.11 8.04 4.10
CA ARG A 48 -8.49 8.38 5.48
C ARG A 48 -9.66 7.54 6.00
N THR A 49 -10.46 6.95 5.11
CA THR A 49 -11.62 6.10 5.46
C THR A 49 -11.21 4.75 6.05
N VAL A 50 -9.91 4.42 6.03
CA VAL A 50 -9.34 3.22 6.65
C VAL A 50 -8.44 3.61 7.84
N PRO A 51 -9.00 3.88 9.05
CA PRO A 51 -8.24 4.37 10.20
C PRO A 51 -7.05 3.48 10.59
N SER A 52 -7.18 2.16 10.39
CA SER A 52 -6.15 1.18 10.75
C SER A 52 -4.83 1.35 9.98
N TRP A 53 -4.84 2.08 8.86
CA TRP A 53 -3.65 2.36 8.05
C TRP A 53 -2.92 3.63 8.48
N LYS A 54 -3.50 4.45 9.37
CA LYS A 54 -2.89 5.71 9.83
C LYS A 54 -2.35 6.55 8.65
N ALA A 55 -3.16 6.67 7.60
CA ALA A 55 -2.80 7.38 6.39
C ALA A 55 -2.49 8.85 6.69
N HIS A 56 -1.34 9.33 6.23
CA HIS A 56 -0.95 10.72 6.38
C HIS A 56 -0.09 11.19 5.21
N LEU A 57 -0.22 12.47 4.89
CA LEU A 57 0.66 13.15 3.95
C LEU A 57 2.01 13.39 4.61
N LEU A 58 3.07 13.08 3.87
CA LEU A 58 4.43 13.43 4.24
C LEU A 58 4.67 14.92 4.03
N THR A 59 5.61 15.46 4.80
CA THR A 59 6.06 16.86 4.76
C THR A 59 7.48 16.94 4.20
N SER A 60 7.99 18.18 4.01
CA SER A 60 9.36 18.44 3.52
C SER A 60 9.62 17.79 2.15
N ASP A 61 10.73 17.08 1.96
CA ASP A 61 11.21 16.60 0.66
C ASP A 61 10.29 15.59 -0.04
N ARG A 62 9.28 15.08 0.68
CA ARG A 62 8.26 14.17 0.16
C ARG A 62 6.85 14.76 0.24
N LYS A 63 6.73 16.09 0.27
CA LYS A 63 5.43 16.80 0.30
C LYS A 63 4.51 16.29 -0.81
N GLY A 64 3.26 15.99 -0.46
CA GLY A 64 2.26 15.45 -1.39
C GLY A 64 2.33 13.91 -1.55
N THR A 65 3.24 13.23 -0.85
CA THR A 65 3.27 11.76 -0.84
C THR A 65 2.46 11.23 0.34
N TRP A 66 1.59 10.27 0.08
CA TRP A 66 0.89 9.53 1.13
C TRP A 66 1.76 8.41 1.71
N SER A 67 1.74 8.30 3.03
CA SER A 67 2.34 7.21 3.78
C SER A 67 1.28 6.42 4.53
N LEU A 68 1.32 5.10 4.39
CA LEU A 68 0.42 4.16 5.07
C LEU A 68 1.22 3.31 6.05
N LEU A 69 0.82 3.29 7.32
CA LEU A 69 1.44 2.44 8.31
C LEU A 69 0.94 0.98 8.15
N SER A 70 1.86 0.12 7.76
CA SER A 70 1.68 -1.32 7.89
C SER A 70 2.25 -1.81 9.21
N ARG A 71 1.37 -2.13 10.17
CA ARG A 71 1.72 -3.01 11.30
C ARG A 71 1.58 -4.46 10.86
N LYS A 72 2.44 -5.33 11.38
CA LYS A 72 2.33 -6.78 11.22
C LYS A 72 0.91 -7.21 11.60
N THR A 73 0.27 -8.00 10.76
CA THR A 73 -0.99 -8.63 11.15
C THR A 73 -0.64 -9.67 12.21
N GLY A 74 -1.21 -9.56 13.41
CA GLY A 74 -1.04 -10.57 14.45
C GLY A 74 -1.58 -11.90 13.93
N GLY A 75 -0.79 -12.96 14.10
CA GLY A 75 -1.27 -14.34 13.97
C GLY A 75 -2.02 -14.74 15.23
#